data_AF-A0A380C2U5-F1
#
_entry.id   AF-A0A380C2U5-F1
#
_cell.length_a   1.000
_cell.length_b   1.000
_cell.length_c   1.000
_cell.angle_alpha   90.00
_cell.angle_beta   90.00
_cell.angle_gamma   90.00
#
_symmetry.space_group_name_H-M   'P 1'
#
loop_
_entity.id
_entity.type
_entity.pdbx_description
1 polymer ?
#
loop_
_entity_poly.entity_id
_entity_poly.type
_entity_poly.pdbx_seq_one_letter_code
_entity_poly.pdbx_strand_id
1 'polypeptide(L)' 'MSAELSVEIISDDIHNITIAILLKGRLISIVSGNADIVFAELTKLFRGVKLLSC' A
#
# COMPACT_ATOMS: atom_id res chain seq x y z
N MET A 1 5.72 12.64 17.74
CA MET A 1 5.64 11.16 17.63
C MET A 1 5.70 10.81 16.16
N SER A 2 6.67 9.99 15.72
CA SER A 2 6.69 9.47 14.34
C SER A 2 5.78 8.26 14.21
N ALA A 3 5.08 8.17 13.09
CA ALA A 3 4.37 6.97 12.66
C ALA A 3 5.23 6.31 11.58
N GLU A 4 5.66 5.07 11.82
CA GLU A 4 6.36 4.27 10.81
C GLU A 4 5.31 3.54 9.98
N LEU A 5 5.27 3.86 8.69
CA LEU A 5 4.45 3.18 7.69
C LEU A 5 5.38 2.30 6.86
N SER A 6 5.12 1.00 6.80
CA SER A 6 5.83 0.07 5.91
C SER A 6 4.87 -0.55 4.92
N VAL A 7 5.39 -0.87 3.73
CA VAL A 7 4.63 -1.49 2.65
C VAL A 7 5.32 -2.79 2.26
N GLU A 8 4.57 -3.89 2.31
CA GLU A 8 5.05 -5.21 1.93
C GLU A 8 4.35 -5.63 0.63
N ILE A 9 5.14 -5.97 -0.40
CA ILE A 9 4.64 -6.47 -1.68
C ILE A 9 4.74 -8.00 -1.66
N ILE A 10 3.58 -8.65 -1.66
CA ILE A 10 3.42 -10.09 -1.66
C ILE A 10 2.88 -10.46 -3.05
N SER A 11 3.75 -10.95 -3.93
CA SER A 11 3.38 -11.37 -5.28
C SER A 11 3.06 -12.87 -5.27
N ASP A 12 1.81 -13.23 -5.51
CA ASP A 12 1.36 -14.65 -5.50
C ASP A 12 1.19 -15.22 -6.92
N ASP A 13 1.09 -14.39 -7.96
CA ASP A 13 0.93 -14.86 -9.35
C ASP A 13 1.39 -13.79 -10.35
N ILE A 14 1.79 -14.19 -11.57
CA ILE A 14 2.37 -13.30 -12.61
C ILE A 14 1.48 -12.06 -12.92
N HIS A 15 0.19 -12.17 -12.67
CA HIS A 15 -0.81 -11.14 -13.00
C HIS A 15 -1.40 -10.43 -11.78
N ASN A 16 -1.16 -10.93 -10.56
CA ASN A 16 -1.78 -10.43 -9.35
C ASN A 16 -0.73 -9.99 -8.32
N ILE A 17 -0.87 -8.77 -7.85
CA ILE A 17 -0.02 -8.15 -6.84
C ILE A 17 -0.86 -7.97 -5.59
N THR A 18 -0.34 -8.42 -4.45
CA THR A 18 -0.91 -8.10 -3.14
C THR A 18 0.00 -7.13 -2.42
N ILE A 19 -0.56 -6.05 -1.88
CA ILE A 19 0.16 -5.04 -1.11
C ILE A 19 -0.45 -4.96 0.28
N ALA A 20 0.38 -5.19 1.29
CA ALA A 20 0.05 -5.01 2.69
C ALA A 20 0.65 -3.69 3.20
N ILE A 21 -0.16 -2.87 3.86
CA ILE A 21 0.26 -1.63 4.49
C ILE A 21 0.24 -1.84 6.00
N LEU A 22 1.38 -1.60 6.65
CA LEU A 22 1.53 -1.75 8.08
C LEU A 22 1.84 -0.41 8.74
N LEU A 23 1.25 -0.20 9.91
CA LEU A 23 1.55 0.91 10.81
C LEU A 23 2.17 0.34 12.08
N LYS A 24 3.45 0.62 12.33
CA LYS A 24 4.22 0.06 13.47
C LYS A 24 4.12 -1.47 13.53
N GLY A 25 4.27 -2.13 12.38
CA GLY A 25 4.21 -3.59 12.26
C GLY A 25 2.81 -4.20 12.40
N ARG A 26 1.75 -3.40 12.48
CA ARG A 26 0.36 -3.89 12.46
C ARG A 26 -0.25 -3.66 11.09
N LEU A 27 -0.83 -4.72 10.50
CA LEU A 27 -1.57 -4.63 9.24
C LEU A 27 -2.76 -3.67 9.40
N ILE A 28 -2.83 -2.65 8.54
CA ILE A 28 -3.94 -1.67 8.52
C ILE A 28 -4.75 -1.72 7.23
N SER A 29 -4.16 -2.22 6.14
CA SER A 29 -4.84 -2.37 4.86
C SER A 29 -4.15 -3.45 4.03
N ILE A 30 -4.94 -4.15 3.23
CA ILE A 30 -4.45 -5.10 2.23
C ILE A 30 -5.21 -4.85 0.93
N VAL A 31 -4.49 -4.78 -0.17
CA VAL A 31 -5.05 -4.61 -1.51
C VAL A 31 -4.49 -5.72 -2.39
N SER A 32 -5.36 -6.43 -3.09
CA SER A 32 -4.95 -7.50 -4.01
C SER A 32 -5.69 -7.35 -5.33
N GLY A 33 -4.97 -7.53 -6.43
CA GLY A 33 -5.54 -7.48 -7.77
C GLY A 33 -4.45 -7.33 -8.82
N ASN A 34 -4.86 -7.07 -10.06
CA ASN A 34 -3.92 -6.68 -11.10
C ASN A 34 -3.31 -5.29 -10.80
N ALA A 35 -2.24 -4.94 -11.51
CA ALA A 35 -1.54 -3.67 -11.28
C ALA A 35 -2.45 -2.45 -11.37
N ASP A 36 -3.44 -2.45 -12.28
CA ASP A 36 -4.39 -1.33 -12.46
C ASP A 36 -5.30 -1.14 -11.24
N ILE A 37 -5.87 -2.24 -10.71
CA ILE A 37 -6.72 -2.23 -9.52
C ILE A 37 -5.90 -1.77 -8.32
N VAL A 38 -4.71 -2.35 -8.13
CA VAL A 38 -3.83 -2.05 -7.00
C VAL A 38 -3.41 -0.58 -7.04
N PHE A 39 -3.02 -0.05 -8.20
CA PHE A 39 -2.65 1.36 -8.36
C PHE A 39 -3.81 2.31 -8.08
N ALA A 40 -5.02 1.99 -8.56
CA ALA A 40 -6.21 2.80 -8.31
C ALA A 40 -6.56 2.85 -6.80
N GLU A 41 -6.51 1.71 -6.11
CA GLU A 41 -6.79 1.62 -4.67
C GLU A 41 -5.72 2.32 -3.83
N LEU A 42 -4.43 2.16 -4.15
CA LEU A 42 -3.37 2.92 -3.49
C LEU A 42 -3.53 4.43 -3.71
N THR A 43 -3.89 4.86 -4.92
CA THR A 43 -4.12 6.28 -5.22
C THR A 43 -5.28 6.85 -4.41
N LYS A 44 -6.34 6.06 -4.13
CA LYS A 44 -7.41 6.45 -3.21
C LYS A 44 -6.91 6.55 -1.77
N LEU A 45 -6.12 5.58 -1.33
CA LEU A 45 -5.61 5.51 0.05
C LEU A 45 -4.67 6.67 0.40
N PHE A 46 -3.89 7.15 -0.57
CA PHE A 46 -3.01 8.31 -0.42
C PHE A 46 -3.62 9.62 -0.92
N ARG A 47 -4.91 9.63 -1.29
CA ARG A 47 -5.58 10.83 -1.77
C ARG A 47 -5.69 11.85 -0.63
N GLY A 48 -4.98 12.97 -0.76
CA GLY A 48 -4.89 14.01 0.28
C GLY A 48 -3.63 13.92 1.15
N VAL A 49 -2.79 12.91 0.96
CA VAL A 49 -1.44 12.88 1.53
C VAL A 49 -0.52 13.69 0.63
N LYS A 50 -0.20 14.93 1.02
CA LYS A 50 0.94 15.64 0.42
C LYS A 50 2.20 14.92 0.89
N LEU A 51 2.88 14.22 -0.03
CA LEU A 51 4.25 13.75 0.21
C LEU A 51 5.10 15.00 0.46
N LEU A 52 5.42 15.27 1.72
CA LEU A 52 6.48 16.20 2.07
C LEU A 52 7.78 15.53 1.61
N SER A 53 8.29 15.95 0.46
CA SER A 53 9.63 15.58 0.00
C SER A 53 10.62 15.96 1.10
N CYS A 54 11.38 14.97 1.57
CA CYS A 54 12.59 15.22 2.35
C CYS A 54 13.71 15.76 1.46
#